data_AF-A0A0D3JN92-F1
#
_entry.id   AF-A0A0D3JN92-F1
#
_cell.length_a   1.000
_cell.length_b   1.000
_cell.length_c   1.000
_cell.angle_alpha   90.00
_cell.angle_beta   90.00
_cell.angle_gamma   90.00
#
_symmetry.space_group_name_H-M   'P 1'
#
loop_
_entity.id
_entity.type
_entity.pdbx_description
1 polymer ?
#
loop_
_entity_poly.entity_id
_entity_poly.type
_entity_poly.pdbx_seq_one_letter_code
_entity_poly.pdbx_strand_id
1 'polypeptide(L)'
;MEASKERASAVLGAGARGHAQRRAARLQQEEQAMQASVIQAQLRGRRERINPTAESNVRRARSEKDPAMQSAAYLEQHKIIPLLELLAQKLLIERPADPRAYLVGELQALHTVADPASPRHFFSDSDIETLFQMYSVASTRGLTAGQCREALDALGLQHVATPPAPVDLAAFKASIPAI
;
A
#
# COMPACT_ATOMS: atom_id res chain seq x y z
N MET A 1 51.82 -9.05 57.31
CA MET A 1 51.14 -9.84 56.24
C MET A 1 50.06 -9.05 55.50
N GLU A 2 49.44 -8.01 56.09
CA GLU A 2 48.41 -7.17 55.42
C GLU A 2 48.90 -6.38 54.20
N ALA A 3 50.06 -5.72 54.28
CA ALA A 3 50.58 -4.88 53.19
C ALA A 3 50.88 -5.66 51.88
N SER A 4 51.15 -6.96 51.97
CA SER A 4 51.35 -7.83 50.78
C SER A 4 50.01 -8.22 50.14
N LYS A 5 48.98 -8.46 50.96
CA LYS A 5 47.62 -8.78 50.49
C LYS A 5 46.95 -7.57 49.84
N GLU A 6 47.16 -6.36 50.36
CA GLU A 6 46.66 -5.13 49.74
C GLU A 6 47.31 -4.81 48.40
N ARG A 7 48.65 -4.99 48.28
CA ARG A 7 49.36 -4.81 46.99
C ARG A 7 48.90 -5.85 45.96
N ALA A 8 48.73 -7.11 46.36
CA ALA A 8 48.20 -8.15 45.47
C ALA A 8 46.75 -7.85 45.02
N SER A 9 45.89 -7.39 45.93
CA SER A 9 44.51 -6.96 45.64
C SER A 9 44.47 -5.75 44.68
N ALA A 10 45.34 -4.76 44.90
CA ALA A 10 45.43 -3.57 44.04
C ALA A 10 45.91 -3.91 42.62
N VAL A 11 46.88 -4.83 42.48
CA VAL A 11 47.37 -5.30 41.17
C VAL A 11 46.31 -6.10 40.42
N LEU A 12 45.59 -7.00 41.10
CA LEU A 12 44.48 -7.75 40.52
C LEU A 12 43.31 -6.82 40.11
N GLY A 13 42.99 -5.82 40.94
CA GLY A 13 41.99 -4.79 40.62
C GLY A 13 42.39 -3.90 39.44
N ALA A 14 43.68 -3.59 39.27
CA ALA A 14 44.17 -2.85 38.11
C ALA A 14 44.07 -3.66 36.80
N GLY A 15 44.39 -4.97 36.84
CA GLY A 15 44.24 -5.86 35.70
C GLY A 15 42.79 -6.03 35.25
N ALA A 16 41.86 -6.20 36.20
CA ALA A 16 40.43 -6.31 35.91
C ALA A 16 39.85 -5.04 35.29
N ARG A 17 40.24 -3.85 35.80
CA ARG A 17 39.83 -2.55 35.25
C ARG A 17 40.36 -2.33 33.84
N GLY A 18 41.62 -2.67 33.58
CA GLY A 18 42.21 -2.58 32.24
C GLY A 18 41.53 -3.51 31.22
N HIS A 19 41.17 -4.73 31.63
CA HIS A 19 40.43 -5.67 30.77
C HIS A 19 39.02 -5.14 30.45
N ALA A 20 38.29 -4.64 31.46
CA ALA A 20 36.97 -4.05 31.26
C ALA A 20 37.01 -2.83 30.33
N GLN A 21 37.99 -1.94 30.49
CA GLN A 21 38.15 -0.75 29.67
C GLN A 21 38.48 -1.08 28.21
N ARG A 22 39.35 -2.07 27.96
CA ARG A 22 39.64 -2.54 26.59
C ARG A 22 38.43 -3.19 25.93
N ARG A 23 37.64 -3.96 26.68
CA ARG A 23 36.39 -4.56 26.18
C ARG A 23 35.35 -3.51 25.83
N ALA A 24 35.16 -2.50 26.67
CA ALA A 24 34.25 -1.39 26.43
C ALA A 24 34.67 -0.57 25.20
N ALA A 25 35.96 -0.26 25.06
CA ALA A 25 36.49 0.45 23.89
C ALA A 25 36.29 -0.33 22.59
N ARG A 26 36.44 -1.66 22.62
CA ARG A 26 36.21 -2.51 21.44
C ARG A 26 34.75 -2.51 21.00
N LEU A 27 33.82 -2.65 21.95
CA LEU A 27 32.38 -2.58 21.68
C LEU A 27 31.97 -1.22 21.10
N GLN A 28 32.50 -0.12 21.66
CA GLN A 28 32.24 1.21 21.12
C GLN A 28 32.80 1.41 19.71
N GLN A 29 33.99 0.87 19.42
CA GLN A 29 34.54 0.89 18.06
C GLN A 29 33.71 0.04 17.08
N GLU A 30 33.25 -1.14 17.51
CA GLU A 30 32.38 -2.00 16.71
C GLU A 30 31.03 -1.32 16.42
N GLU A 31 30.42 -0.65 17.41
CA GLU A 31 29.20 0.14 17.26
C GLU A 31 29.41 1.34 16.32
N GLN A 32 30.51 2.08 16.47
CA GLN A 32 30.83 3.20 15.59
C GLN A 32 31.10 2.74 14.15
N ALA A 33 31.77 1.60 13.96
CA ALA A 33 32.01 1.02 12.64
C ALA A 33 30.70 0.54 11.98
N MET A 34 29.80 -0.06 12.77
CA MET A 34 28.45 -0.42 12.31
C MET A 34 27.63 0.81 11.91
N GLN A 35 27.62 1.86 12.73
CA GLN A 35 26.91 3.09 12.40
C GLN A 35 27.49 3.77 11.14
N ALA A 36 28.82 3.82 11.03
CA ALA A 36 29.48 4.38 9.84
C ALA A 36 29.18 3.56 8.57
N SER A 37 29.13 2.23 8.65
CA SER A 37 28.81 1.38 7.50
C SER A 37 27.36 1.58 7.04
N VAL A 38 26.41 1.73 7.96
CA VAL A 38 25.01 2.05 7.65
C VAL A 38 24.90 3.41 6.96
N ILE A 39 25.56 4.44 7.50
CA ILE A 39 25.56 5.79 6.91
C ILE A 39 26.18 5.77 5.50
N GLN A 40 27.31 5.07 5.32
CA GLN A 40 27.94 4.92 4.00
C GLN A 40 27.05 4.17 3.01
N ALA A 41 26.38 3.10 3.45
CA ALA A 41 25.42 2.36 2.62
C ALA A 41 24.24 3.24 2.20
N GLN A 42 23.70 4.05 3.12
CA GLN A 42 22.61 5.00 2.81
C GLN A 42 23.05 6.08 1.81
N LEU A 43 24.23 6.65 1.99
CA LEU A 43 24.78 7.66 1.07
C LEU A 43 25.03 7.09 -0.33
N ARG A 44 25.58 5.87 -0.41
CA ARG A 44 25.78 5.15 -1.67
C ARG A 44 24.44 4.89 -2.36
N GLY A 45 23.47 4.34 -1.63
CA GLY A 45 22.12 4.09 -2.17
C GLY A 45 21.42 5.37 -2.64
N ARG A 46 21.60 6.50 -1.92
CA ARG A 46 21.06 7.80 -2.34
C ARG A 46 21.71 8.29 -3.64
N ARG A 47 23.03 8.15 -3.80
CA ARG A 47 23.74 8.52 -5.03
C ARG A 47 23.32 7.65 -6.21
N GLU A 48 23.18 6.35 -6.01
CA GLU A 48 22.71 5.41 -7.05
C GLU A 48 21.29 5.75 -7.52
N ARG A 49 20.38 6.11 -6.60
CA ARG A 49 19.01 6.55 -6.95
C ARG A 49 18.96 7.85 -7.75
N ILE A 50 19.88 8.79 -7.46
CA ILE A 50 19.93 10.09 -8.15
C ILE A 50 20.63 9.96 -9.52
N ASN A 51 21.53 8.99 -9.68
CA ASN A 51 22.27 8.84 -10.92
C ASN A 51 21.36 8.32 -12.07
N PRO A 52 21.11 9.11 -13.13
CA PRO A 52 20.26 8.68 -14.24
C PRO A 52 20.83 7.48 -15.01
N THR A 53 22.15 7.25 -14.94
CA THR A 53 22.80 6.11 -15.60
C THR A 53 22.85 4.86 -14.72
N ALA A 54 22.34 4.91 -13.49
CA ALA A 54 22.21 3.72 -12.66
C ALA A 54 21.29 2.71 -13.33
N GLU A 55 21.68 1.43 -13.30
CA GLU A 55 20.98 0.37 -14.04
C GLU A 55 19.49 0.27 -13.67
N SER A 56 19.14 0.46 -12.39
CA SER A 56 17.76 0.50 -11.91
C SER A 56 16.94 1.61 -12.58
N ASN A 57 17.52 2.81 -12.70
CA ASN A 57 16.87 3.97 -13.32
C ASN A 57 16.74 3.81 -14.83
N VAL A 58 17.76 3.25 -15.50
CA VAL A 58 17.72 2.96 -16.94
C VAL A 58 16.69 1.88 -17.24
N ARG A 59 16.60 0.82 -16.41
CA ARG A 59 15.57 -0.22 -16.55
C ARG A 59 14.17 0.36 -16.38
N ARG A 60 13.96 1.20 -15.38
CA ARG A 60 12.67 1.90 -15.16
C ARG A 60 12.31 2.81 -16.33
N ALA A 61 13.25 3.61 -16.82
CA ALA A 61 13.02 4.49 -17.96
C ALA A 61 12.76 3.73 -19.27
N ARG A 62 13.37 2.54 -19.43
CA ARG A 62 13.07 1.64 -20.55
C ARG A 62 11.69 1.00 -20.40
N SER A 63 11.32 0.55 -19.20
CA SER A 63 9.99 -0.01 -18.96
C SER A 63 8.87 1.02 -19.13
N GLU A 64 9.11 2.29 -18.77
CA GLU A 64 8.15 3.39 -19.04
C GLU A 64 7.94 3.63 -20.55
N LYS A 65 8.94 3.30 -21.38
CA LYS A 65 8.86 3.40 -22.84
C LYS A 65 8.43 2.11 -23.54
N ASP A 66 8.23 1.03 -22.80
CA ASP A 66 7.80 -0.25 -23.34
C ASP A 66 6.32 -0.17 -23.75
N PRO A 67 5.97 -0.40 -25.03
CA PRO A 67 4.58 -0.38 -25.47
C PRO A 67 3.67 -1.31 -24.68
N ALA A 68 4.16 -2.47 -24.22
CA ALA A 68 3.38 -3.41 -23.43
C ALA A 68 3.01 -2.83 -22.05
N MET A 69 3.98 -2.19 -21.39
CA MET A 69 3.77 -1.52 -20.10
C MET A 69 2.85 -0.30 -20.23
N GLN A 70 3.01 0.49 -21.30
CA GLN A 70 2.12 1.61 -21.59
C GLN A 70 0.68 1.16 -21.85
N SER A 71 0.50 0.06 -22.58
CA SER A 71 -0.81 -0.51 -22.85
C SER A 71 -1.46 -1.02 -21.57
N ALA A 72 -0.71 -1.73 -20.72
CA ALA A 72 -1.19 -2.21 -19.43
C ALA A 72 -1.60 -1.04 -18.51
N ALA A 73 -0.76 0.01 -18.42
CA ALA A 73 -1.05 1.20 -17.63
C ALA A 73 -2.31 1.92 -18.14
N TYR A 74 -2.50 2.02 -19.46
CA TYR A 74 -3.70 2.60 -20.05
C TYR A 74 -4.96 1.79 -19.68
N LEU A 75 -4.92 0.47 -19.81
CA LEU A 75 -6.04 -0.41 -19.46
C LEU A 75 -6.42 -0.29 -17.98
N GLU A 76 -5.42 -0.21 -17.09
CA GLU A 76 -5.61 -0.05 -15.65
C GLU A 76 -6.17 1.33 -15.30
N GLN A 77 -5.53 2.40 -15.79
CA GLN A 77 -5.93 3.79 -15.53
C GLN A 77 -7.37 4.06 -15.98
N HIS A 78 -7.75 3.54 -17.14
CA HIS A 78 -9.09 3.73 -17.70
C HIS A 78 -10.08 2.62 -17.32
N LYS A 79 -9.68 1.66 -16.48
CA LYS A 79 -10.51 0.55 -16.00
C LYS A 79 -11.25 -0.18 -17.13
N ILE A 80 -10.55 -0.40 -18.25
CA ILE A 80 -11.14 -0.98 -19.47
C ILE A 80 -11.56 -2.44 -19.23
N ILE A 81 -10.76 -3.20 -18.50
CA ILE A 81 -11.08 -4.61 -18.18
C ILE A 81 -12.34 -4.71 -17.31
N PRO A 82 -12.44 -4.00 -16.16
CA PRO A 82 -13.68 -3.94 -15.37
C PRO A 82 -14.93 -3.51 -16.16
N LEU A 83 -14.79 -2.51 -17.05
CA LEU A 83 -15.90 -2.07 -17.90
C LEU A 83 -16.40 -3.20 -18.81
N LEU A 84 -15.48 -3.94 -19.44
CA LEU A 84 -15.85 -5.05 -20.31
C LEU A 84 -16.50 -6.20 -19.52
N GLU A 85 -16.03 -6.48 -18.32
CA GLU A 85 -16.63 -7.49 -17.42
C GLU A 85 -18.07 -7.12 -17.04
N LEU A 86 -18.32 -5.86 -16.66
CA LEU A 86 -19.67 -5.35 -16.36
C LEU A 86 -20.61 -5.49 -17.56
N LEU A 87 -20.15 -5.05 -18.74
CA LEU A 87 -20.96 -5.12 -19.96
C LEU A 87 -21.26 -6.58 -20.36
N ALA A 88 -20.29 -7.47 -20.22
CA ALA A 88 -20.48 -8.89 -20.46
C ALA A 88 -21.49 -9.49 -19.46
N GLN A 89 -21.39 -9.15 -18.17
CA GLN A 89 -22.34 -9.60 -17.16
C GLN A 89 -23.77 -9.15 -17.49
N LYS A 90 -23.95 -7.86 -17.83
CA LYS A 90 -25.26 -7.32 -18.23
C LYS A 90 -25.85 -8.06 -19.43
N LEU A 91 -25.04 -8.34 -20.46
CA LEU A 91 -25.49 -9.12 -21.62
C LEU A 91 -25.94 -10.53 -21.26
N LEU A 92 -25.23 -11.20 -20.36
CA LEU A 92 -25.55 -12.58 -19.95
C LEU A 92 -26.85 -12.66 -19.14
N ILE A 93 -27.13 -11.63 -18.34
CA ILE A 93 -28.33 -11.51 -17.50
C ILE A 93 -29.54 -11.12 -18.37
N GLU A 94 -29.46 -10.00 -19.08
CA GLU A 94 -30.61 -9.41 -19.79
C GLU A 94 -30.93 -10.12 -21.11
N ARG A 95 -29.91 -10.71 -21.76
CA ARG A 95 -30.05 -11.43 -23.05
C ARG A 95 -30.89 -10.65 -24.09
N PRO A 96 -30.52 -9.40 -24.40
CA PRO A 96 -31.30 -8.56 -25.30
C PRO A 96 -31.34 -9.13 -26.72
N ALA A 97 -32.43 -8.84 -27.44
CA ALA A 97 -32.58 -9.26 -28.84
C ALA A 97 -31.54 -8.62 -29.79
N ASP A 98 -31.11 -7.40 -29.48
CA ASP A 98 -30.00 -6.70 -30.15
C ASP A 98 -28.90 -6.34 -29.14
N PRO A 99 -27.87 -7.20 -28.99
CA PRO A 99 -26.75 -6.97 -28.08
C PRO A 99 -25.99 -5.68 -28.36
N ARG A 100 -25.86 -5.30 -29.64
CA ARG A 100 -25.09 -4.12 -30.02
C ARG A 100 -25.83 -2.85 -29.61
N ALA A 101 -27.11 -2.74 -29.94
CA ALA A 101 -27.91 -1.57 -29.55
C ALA A 101 -27.99 -1.43 -28.02
N TYR A 102 -28.15 -2.54 -27.31
CA TYR A 102 -28.15 -2.56 -25.84
C TYR A 102 -26.82 -2.04 -25.25
N LEU A 103 -25.67 -2.56 -25.69
CA LEU A 103 -24.37 -2.10 -25.21
C LEU A 103 -24.11 -0.63 -25.49
N VAL A 104 -24.55 -0.11 -26.65
CA VAL A 104 -24.44 1.32 -26.96
C VAL A 104 -25.22 2.16 -25.94
N GLY A 105 -26.43 1.73 -25.58
CA GLY A 105 -27.24 2.41 -24.56
C GLY A 105 -26.60 2.38 -23.18
N GLU A 106 -26.05 1.23 -22.76
CA GLU A 106 -25.35 1.10 -21.47
C GLU A 106 -24.10 1.98 -21.41
N LEU A 107 -23.29 2.01 -22.47
CA LEU A 107 -22.12 2.88 -22.56
C LEU A 107 -22.50 4.38 -22.55
N GLN A 108 -23.60 4.76 -23.19
CA GLN A 108 -24.10 6.14 -23.15
C GLN A 108 -24.57 6.53 -21.75
N ALA A 109 -25.26 5.64 -21.05
CA ALA A 109 -25.69 5.87 -19.67
C ALA A 109 -24.47 6.04 -18.73
N LEU A 110 -23.45 5.20 -18.88
CA LEU A 110 -22.20 5.32 -18.15
C LEU A 110 -21.47 6.64 -18.47
N HIS A 111 -21.41 7.03 -19.75
CA HIS A 111 -20.76 8.28 -20.17
C HIS A 111 -21.43 9.55 -19.60
N THR A 112 -22.72 9.51 -19.27
CA THR A 112 -23.41 10.66 -18.65
C THR A 112 -23.09 10.89 -17.17
N VAL A 113 -22.35 9.99 -16.54
CA VAL A 113 -21.91 10.07 -15.14
C VAL A 113 -20.67 10.97 -15.04
N ALA A 114 -20.72 11.97 -14.15
CA ALA A 114 -19.89 13.18 -14.20
C ALA A 114 -18.39 13.00 -13.92
N ASP A 115 -17.97 11.92 -13.27
CA ASP A 115 -16.54 11.62 -13.03
C ASP A 115 -16.13 10.23 -13.56
N PRO A 116 -15.43 10.15 -14.70
CA PRO A 116 -14.85 8.91 -15.24
C PRO A 116 -13.74 8.30 -14.36
N ALA A 117 -13.12 9.10 -13.49
CA ALA A 117 -12.11 8.62 -12.54
C ALA A 117 -12.75 8.05 -11.28
N SER A 118 -14.03 8.37 -11.01
CA SER A 118 -14.73 7.88 -9.84
C SER A 118 -14.87 6.36 -9.90
N PRO A 119 -14.40 5.62 -8.88
CA PRO A 119 -14.65 4.19 -8.78
C PRO A 119 -16.14 3.84 -8.62
N ARG A 120 -17.01 4.81 -8.31
CA ARG A 120 -18.47 4.63 -8.37
C ARG A 120 -19.01 4.45 -9.79
N HIS A 121 -18.22 4.70 -10.82
CA HIS A 121 -18.70 4.68 -12.22
C HIS A 121 -19.35 3.36 -12.63
N PHE A 122 -19.04 2.25 -11.95
CA PHE A 122 -19.61 0.92 -12.24
C PHE A 122 -20.63 0.42 -11.21
N PHE A 123 -20.82 1.13 -10.10
CA PHE A 123 -21.65 0.67 -8.99
C PHE A 123 -22.87 1.57 -8.81
N SER A 124 -24.05 0.97 -8.83
CA SER A 124 -25.29 1.63 -8.43
C SER A 124 -25.40 1.77 -6.92
N ASP A 125 -26.33 2.61 -6.45
CA ASP A 125 -26.63 2.71 -5.02
C ASP A 125 -27.04 1.36 -4.41
N SER A 126 -27.75 0.51 -5.16
CA SER A 126 -28.10 -0.83 -4.69
C SER A 126 -26.88 -1.75 -4.59
N ASP A 127 -25.90 -1.61 -5.48
CA ASP A 127 -24.66 -2.39 -5.41
C ASP A 127 -23.85 -2.00 -4.17
N ILE A 128 -23.78 -0.71 -3.85
CA ILE A 128 -23.11 -0.20 -2.65
C ILE A 128 -23.81 -0.70 -1.38
N GLU A 129 -25.14 -0.69 -1.37
CA GLU A 129 -25.94 -1.24 -0.26
C GLU A 129 -25.74 -2.75 -0.10
N THR A 130 -25.75 -3.50 -1.20
CA THR A 130 -25.51 -4.95 -1.20
C THR A 130 -24.13 -5.26 -0.67
N LEU A 131 -23.12 -4.52 -1.11
CA LEU A 131 -21.75 -4.70 -0.67
C LEU A 131 -21.62 -4.39 0.82
N PHE A 132 -22.19 -3.28 1.31
CA PHE A 132 -22.25 -3.00 2.74
C PHE A 132 -22.90 -4.15 3.52
N GLN A 133 -24.03 -4.66 3.05
CA GLN A 133 -24.74 -5.77 3.69
C GLN A 133 -23.87 -7.02 3.78
N MET A 134 -23.18 -7.40 2.69
CA MET A 134 -22.27 -8.55 2.64
C MET A 134 -21.15 -8.49 3.68
N TYR A 135 -20.56 -7.32 3.92
CA TYR A 135 -19.50 -7.16 4.92
C TYR A 135 -20.05 -6.95 6.35
N SER A 136 -21.33 -6.59 6.50
CA SER A 136 -21.95 -6.33 7.80
C SER A 136 -22.56 -7.56 8.50
N VAL A 137 -22.54 -8.73 7.86
CA VAL A 137 -23.24 -9.95 8.31
C VAL A 137 -22.88 -10.37 9.75
N ALA A 138 -21.65 -10.11 10.20
CA ALA A 138 -21.20 -10.46 11.56
C ALA A 138 -21.48 -9.38 12.61
N SER A 139 -21.85 -8.17 12.22
CA SER A 139 -21.86 -7.00 13.09
C SER A 139 -23.19 -6.25 13.04
N THR A 140 -24.04 -6.52 14.03
CA THR A 140 -25.36 -5.89 14.24
C THR A 140 -25.31 -4.37 14.45
N ARG A 141 -24.11 -3.77 14.50
CA ARG A 141 -23.86 -2.35 14.78
C ARG A 141 -23.11 -1.61 13.66
N GLY A 142 -22.90 -2.22 12.49
CA GLY A 142 -22.17 -1.64 11.37
C GLY A 142 -20.78 -2.27 11.15
N LEU A 143 -20.03 -1.80 10.15
CA LEU A 143 -18.74 -2.36 9.78
C LEU A 143 -17.66 -1.98 10.82
N THR A 144 -16.79 -2.94 11.14
CA THR A 144 -15.51 -2.65 11.81
C THR A 144 -14.58 -1.92 10.83
N ALA A 145 -13.50 -1.31 11.34
CA ALA A 145 -12.53 -0.61 10.50
C ALA A 145 -11.90 -1.53 9.43
N GLY A 146 -11.64 -2.81 9.77
CA GLY A 146 -11.13 -3.81 8.83
C GLY A 146 -12.13 -4.16 7.75
N GLN A 147 -13.38 -4.44 8.12
CA GLN A 147 -14.44 -4.73 7.15
C GLN A 147 -14.74 -3.53 6.24
N CYS A 148 -14.71 -2.31 6.78
CA CYS A 148 -14.87 -1.10 6.00
C CYS A 148 -13.72 -0.90 5.00
N ARG A 149 -12.48 -1.21 5.39
CA ARG A 149 -11.32 -1.20 4.48
C ARG A 149 -11.51 -2.20 3.35
N GLU A 150 -11.82 -3.45 3.66
CA GLU A 150 -12.03 -4.49 2.65
C GLU A 150 -13.17 -4.14 1.69
N ALA A 151 -14.27 -3.58 2.21
CA ALA A 151 -15.40 -3.13 1.40
C ALA A 151 -15.01 -1.97 0.45
N LEU A 152 -14.20 -1.02 0.91
CA LEU A 152 -13.68 0.06 0.05
C LEU A 152 -12.69 -0.49 -0.98
N ASP A 153 -11.84 -1.44 -0.62
CA ASP A 153 -10.90 -2.06 -1.54
C ASP A 153 -11.63 -2.84 -2.65
N ALA A 154 -12.75 -3.50 -2.32
CA ALA A 154 -13.62 -4.16 -3.30
C ALA A 154 -14.28 -3.18 -4.29
N LEU A 155 -14.47 -1.92 -3.88
CA LEU A 155 -14.89 -0.82 -4.76
C LEU A 155 -13.72 -0.18 -5.52
N GLY A 156 -12.49 -0.64 -5.33
CA GLY A 156 -11.28 -0.06 -5.92
C GLY A 156 -10.80 1.23 -5.23
N LEU A 157 -11.19 1.45 -3.96
CA LEU A 157 -10.91 2.66 -3.17
C LEU A 157 -9.78 2.47 -2.16
N GLN A 158 -8.63 1.98 -2.65
CA GLN A 158 -7.47 1.57 -1.84
C GLN A 158 -6.85 2.71 -1.01
N HIS A 159 -7.06 3.97 -1.41
CA HIS A 159 -6.43 5.15 -0.80
C HIS A 159 -7.40 6.06 -0.05
N VAL A 160 -8.66 5.66 0.10
CA VAL A 160 -9.65 6.46 0.84
C VAL A 160 -9.52 6.27 2.34
N ALA A 161 -9.65 7.36 3.09
CA ALA A 161 -9.66 7.31 4.55
C ALA A 161 -10.89 6.56 5.06
N THR A 162 -10.68 5.56 5.90
CA THR A 162 -11.77 4.84 6.57
C THR A 162 -12.33 5.70 7.70
N PRO A 163 -13.67 5.86 7.79
CA PRO A 163 -14.29 6.54 8.92
C PRO A 163 -14.07 5.77 10.24
N PRO A 164 -14.19 6.43 11.40
CA PRO A 164 -14.08 5.78 12.69
C PRO A 164 -15.20 4.73 12.87
N ALA A 165 -14.83 3.54 13.36
CA ALA A 165 -15.75 2.43 13.58
C ALA A 165 -16.60 2.63 14.86
N PRO A 166 -17.83 2.05 14.92
CA PRO A 166 -18.48 1.27 13.87
C PRO A 166 -19.06 2.14 12.75
N VAL A 167 -18.93 1.68 11.50
CA VAL A 167 -19.34 2.42 10.30
C VAL A 167 -20.72 1.94 9.86
N ASP A 168 -21.71 2.83 9.91
CA ASP A 168 -23.04 2.56 9.37
C ASP A 168 -23.10 2.81 7.84
N LEU A 169 -24.24 2.48 7.22
CA LEU A 169 -24.41 2.61 5.77
C LEU A 169 -24.25 4.06 5.31
N ALA A 170 -24.71 5.03 6.11
CA ALA A 170 -24.62 6.45 5.78
C ALA A 170 -23.16 6.93 5.79
N ALA A 171 -22.40 6.58 6.84
CA ALA A 171 -20.98 6.88 6.94
C ALA A 171 -20.16 6.17 5.86
N PHE A 172 -20.52 4.92 5.51
CA PHE A 172 -19.89 4.19 4.41
C PHE A 172 -20.14 4.90 3.07
N LYS A 173 -21.39 5.25 2.76
CA LYS A 173 -21.72 6.03 1.54
C LYS A 173 -21.01 7.40 1.51
N ALA A 174 -20.84 8.06 2.66
CA ALA A 174 -20.13 9.33 2.74
C ALA A 174 -18.61 9.21 2.50
N SER A 175 -18.02 8.05 2.82
CA SER A 175 -16.59 7.79 2.57
C SER A 175 -16.26 7.58 1.09
N ILE A 176 -17.26 7.18 0.30
CA ILE A 176 -17.09 6.93 -1.12
C ILE A 176 -17.28 8.28 -1.86
N PRO A 177 -16.29 8.72 -2.67
CA PRO A 177 -16.37 9.98 -3.40
C PRO A 177 -17.65 10.09 -4.24
N ALA A 178 -18.23 11.30 -4.29
CA ALA A 178 -19.38 11.56 -5.15
C ALA A 178 -19.01 11.43 -6.65
N ILE A 179 -20.05 11.26 -7.46
CA ILE A 179 -19.98 11.32 -8.93
C ILE A 179 -19.74 12.76 -9.37
#